data_AF-A0A7C2UFU5-F1
#
_entry.id   AF-A0A7C2UFU5-F1
#
_cell.length_a   1.000
_cell.length_b   1.000
_cell.length_c   1.000
_cell.angle_alpha   90.00
_cell.angle_beta   90.00
_cell.angle_gamma   90.00
#
_symmetry.space_group_name_H-M   'P 1'
#
loop_
_entity.id
_entity.type
_entity.pdbx_description
1 polymer ?
#
loop_
_entity_poly.entity_id
_entity_poly.type
_entity_poly.pdbx_seq_one_letter_code
_entity_poly.pdbx_strand_id
1 'polypeptide(L)'
;MPVQFALNPQILKRVPLFSTFSEQQLNAVLAYVQHRRYPRGALIVRAGDETDALYIILSGRVKVLIQDDEGHEVILSMMGPHDFFGEMGLLDDQPRSASVETLEPCEMLRLSKAGFVTCMKDNFDLAMRIIRNLVKRLRDADRKIESLALIDVYGRVARLLLDMAEEIDGKWVVQHAPPKQEIARMIGASREMVSRVVKDLQEKGLIRAERRRIVLLDRQSMTTRSTTRGAVA
;
A
#
# COMPACT_ATOMS: atom_id res chain seq x y z
N MET A 1 -7.27 -1.27 -33.48
CA MET A 1 -6.00 -0.74 -32.91
C MET A 1 -6.27 -0.31 -31.48
N PRO A 2 -5.42 -0.64 -30.49
CA PRO A 2 -5.62 -0.11 -29.14
C PRO A 2 -5.45 1.40 -29.20
N VAL A 3 -6.43 2.14 -28.69
CA VAL A 3 -6.37 3.61 -28.59
C VAL A 3 -5.09 3.96 -27.83
N GLN A 4 -4.16 4.61 -28.50
CA GLN A 4 -2.90 5.04 -27.92
C GLN A 4 -3.21 6.09 -26.85
N PHE A 5 -2.80 5.84 -25.61
CA PHE A 5 -2.98 6.79 -24.52
C PHE A 5 -2.18 8.05 -24.87
N ALA A 6 -2.88 9.11 -25.30
CA ALA A 6 -2.26 10.37 -25.66
C ALA A 6 -2.02 11.19 -24.39
N LEU A 7 -0.82 11.06 -23.81
CA LEU A 7 -0.40 11.85 -22.67
C LEU A 7 -0.44 13.34 -23.03
N ASN A 8 -1.14 14.13 -22.23
CA ASN A 8 -1.32 15.57 -22.44
C ASN A 8 -1.41 16.31 -21.09
N PRO A 9 -1.33 17.65 -21.08
CA PRO A 9 -1.33 18.42 -19.83
C PRO A 9 -2.58 18.21 -18.98
N GLN A 10 -3.74 17.98 -19.61
CA GLN A 10 -5.02 17.80 -18.90
C GLN A 10 -5.05 16.50 -18.09
N ILE A 11 -4.40 15.44 -18.58
CA ILE A 11 -4.23 14.18 -17.84
C ILE A 11 -3.33 14.41 -16.62
N LEU A 12 -2.20 15.09 -16.79
CA LEU A 12 -1.30 15.40 -15.68
C LEU A 12 -1.97 16.27 -14.62
N LYS A 13 -2.81 17.23 -15.02
CA LYS A 13 -3.53 18.12 -14.10
C LYS A 13 -4.53 17.39 -13.19
N ARG A 14 -5.03 16.22 -13.62
CA ARG A 14 -5.88 15.33 -12.80
C ARG A 14 -5.09 14.53 -11.77
N VAL A 15 -3.76 14.46 -11.89
CA VAL A 15 -2.90 13.81 -10.91
C VAL A 15 -2.68 14.79 -9.76
N PRO A 16 -3.06 14.46 -8.51
CA PRO A 16 -2.92 15.38 -7.38
C PRO A 16 -1.49 15.86 -7.12
N LEU A 17 -0.48 15.11 -7.56
CA LEU A 17 0.92 15.51 -7.48
C LEU A 17 1.25 16.73 -8.35
N PHE A 18 0.58 16.90 -9.50
CA PHE A 18 0.82 17.98 -10.46
C PHE A 18 -0.32 19.00 -10.53
N SER A 19 -1.32 18.93 -9.65
CA SER A 19 -2.56 19.72 -9.78
C SER A 19 -2.35 21.24 -9.66
N THR A 20 -1.27 21.67 -9.00
CA THR A 20 -0.90 23.09 -8.83
C THR A 20 0.03 23.61 -9.93
N PHE A 21 0.39 22.77 -10.90
CA PHE A 21 1.33 23.15 -11.95
C PHE A 21 0.65 24.09 -12.97
N SER A 22 1.38 25.12 -13.40
CA SER A 22 1.01 25.93 -14.56
C SER A 22 1.05 25.10 -15.85
N GLU A 23 0.41 25.55 -16.92
CA GLU A 23 0.47 24.83 -18.19
C GLU A 23 1.90 24.70 -18.74
N GLN A 24 2.73 25.72 -18.55
CA GLN A 24 4.15 25.67 -18.92
C GLN A 24 4.90 24.59 -18.13
N GLN A 25 4.65 24.48 -16.82
CA GLN A 25 5.25 23.44 -15.98
C GLN A 25 4.74 22.06 -16.40
N LEU A 26 3.44 21.89 -16.66
CA LEU A 26 2.88 20.63 -17.15
C LEU A 26 3.52 20.21 -18.48
N ASN A 27 3.67 21.14 -19.42
CA ASN A 27 4.34 20.88 -20.70
C ASN A 27 5.80 20.47 -20.53
N ALA A 28 6.53 21.10 -19.61
CA ALA A 28 7.90 20.72 -19.31
C ALA A 28 8.00 19.29 -18.74
N VAL A 29 7.04 18.90 -17.89
CA VAL A 29 6.98 17.56 -17.29
C VAL A 29 6.61 16.47 -18.30
N LEU A 30 5.79 16.77 -19.31
CA LEU A 30 5.37 15.79 -20.32
C LEU A 30 6.55 15.08 -21.00
N ALA A 31 7.65 15.78 -21.24
CA ALA A 31 8.85 15.21 -21.87
C ALA A 31 9.53 14.11 -21.02
N TYR A 32 9.23 14.07 -19.71
CA TYR A 32 9.86 13.16 -18.75
C TYR A 32 8.93 12.06 -18.23
N VAL A 33 7.67 12.06 -18.69
CA VAL A 33 6.62 11.15 -18.23
C VAL A 33 6.28 10.14 -19.31
N GLN A 34 6.18 8.87 -18.89
CA GLN A 34 5.74 7.78 -19.73
C GLN A 34 4.52 7.11 -19.12
N HIS A 35 3.48 6.87 -19.92
CA HIS A 35 2.39 5.99 -19.52
C HIS A 35 2.84 4.53 -19.60
N ARG A 36 2.57 3.76 -18.55
CA ARG A 36 2.91 2.34 -18.45
C ARG A 36 1.69 1.55 -18.01
N ARG A 37 1.53 0.37 -18.61
CA ARG A 37 0.52 -0.61 -18.23
C ARG A 37 1.21 -1.84 -17.71
N TYR A 38 0.70 -2.38 -16.61
CA TYR A 38 1.24 -3.57 -15.99
C TYR A 38 0.11 -4.57 -15.75
N PRO A 39 0.28 -5.86 -16.12
CA PRO A 39 -0.68 -6.90 -15.77
C PRO A 39 -0.66 -7.15 -14.26
N ARG A 40 -1.63 -7.91 -13.75
CA ARG A 40 -1.62 -8.41 -12.36
C ARG A 40 -0.37 -9.28 -12.10
N GLY A 41 0.23 -9.15 -10.92
CA GLY A 41 1.41 -9.90 -10.48
C GLY A 41 2.72 -9.41 -11.08
N ALA A 42 2.72 -8.26 -11.77
CA ALA A 42 3.93 -7.66 -12.32
C ALA A 42 4.75 -7.00 -11.21
N LEU A 43 6.04 -7.32 -11.15
CA LEU A 43 7.01 -6.64 -10.30
C LEU A 43 7.49 -5.36 -10.99
N ILE A 44 7.13 -4.21 -10.44
CA ILE A 44 7.39 -2.88 -11.04
C ILE A 44 8.78 -2.37 -10.67
N VAL A 45 9.15 -2.55 -9.41
CA VAL A 45 10.50 -2.29 -8.89
C VAL A 45 10.88 -3.42 -7.94
N ARG A 46 12.18 -3.72 -7.89
CA ARG A 46 12.73 -4.71 -6.96
C ARG A 46 13.59 -3.99 -5.93
N ALA A 47 13.50 -4.42 -4.68
CA ALA A 47 14.39 -3.94 -3.62
C ALA A 47 15.86 -4.16 -4.00
N GLY A 48 16.71 -3.16 -3.74
CA GLY A 48 18.13 -3.17 -4.08
C GLY A 48 18.47 -2.70 -5.49
N ASP A 49 17.51 -2.58 -6.41
CA ASP A 49 17.76 -2.02 -7.75
C ASP A 49 18.10 -0.53 -7.66
N GLU A 50 18.80 0.01 -8.67
CA GLU A 50 19.03 1.44 -8.79
C GLU A 50 17.71 2.24 -8.94
N THR A 51 17.68 3.43 -8.35
CA THR A 51 16.51 4.30 -8.39
C THR A 51 16.56 5.26 -9.57
N ASP A 52 15.71 5.01 -10.57
CA ASP A 52 15.71 5.72 -11.86
C ASP A 52 14.45 6.57 -12.13
N ALA A 53 13.37 6.33 -11.37
CA ALA A 53 12.06 6.92 -11.62
C ALA A 53 11.12 6.87 -10.42
N LEU A 54 10.15 7.79 -10.44
CA LEU A 54 8.95 7.83 -9.62
C LEU A 54 7.80 7.21 -10.40
N TYR A 55 6.93 6.45 -9.72
CA TYR A 55 5.71 5.90 -10.29
C TYR A 55 4.49 6.49 -9.62
N ILE A 56 3.49 6.86 -10.42
CA ILE A 56 2.21 7.40 -9.95
C ILE A 56 1.11 6.50 -10.48
N ILE A 57 0.23 6.06 -9.59
CA ILE A 57 -0.81 5.09 -9.92
C ILE A 57 -2.03 5.86 -10.45
N LEU A 58 -2.42 5.57 -11.70
CA LEU A 58 -3.64 6.13 -12.30
C LEU A 58 -4.85 5.22 -12.03
N SER A 59 -4.65 3.90 -12.12
CA SER A 59 -5.67 2.90 -11.82
C SER A 59 -5.03 1.58 -11.36
N GLY A 60 -5.83 0.76 -10.69
CA GLY A 60 -5.40 -0.50 -10.10
C GLY A 60 -4.79 -0.33 -8.70
N ARG A 61 -4.22 -1.42 -8.18
CA ARG A 61 -3.62 -1.49 -6.84
C ARG A 61 -2.30 -2.24 -6.86
N VAL A 62 -1.39 -1.82 -5.99
CA VAL A 62 -0.10 -2.47 -5.77
C VAL A 62 0.11 -2.76 -4.28
N LYS A 63 0.95 -3.74 -3.99
CA LYS A 63 1.54 -3.94 -2.66
C LYS A 63 3.02 -3.55 -2.69
N VAL A 64 3.47 -2.86 -1.65
CA VAL A 64 4.88 -2.66 -1.34
C VAL A 64 5.30 -3.75 -0.36
N LEU A 65 6.35 -4.48 -0.68
CA LEU A 65 6.78 -5.64 0.09
C LEU A 65 8.30 -5.71 0.23
N ILE A 66 8.73 -6.29 1.33
CA ILE A 66 10.09 -6.79 1.52
C ILE A 66 10.05 -8.30 1.58
N GLN A 67 11.14 -8.93 1.17
CA GLN A 67 11.29 -10.38 1.13
C GLN A 67 12.67 -10.72 1.70
N ASP A 68 12.75 -11.72 2.55
CA ASP A 68 14.04 -12.28 3.00
C ASP A 68 14.60 -13.29 1.98
N ASP A 69 15.79 -13.80 2.25
CA ASP A 69 16.48 -14.77 1.37
C ASP A 69 15.74 -16.13 1.29
N GLU A 70 14.88 -16.44 2.26
CA GLU A 70 14.07 -17.65 2.32
C GLU A 70 12.73 -17.50 1.60
N GLY A 71 12.39 -16.29 1.15
CA GLY A 71 11.16 -16.00 0.42
C GLY A 71 9.97 -15.59 1.31
N HIS A 72 10.19 -15.33 2.58
CA HIS A 72 9.17 -14.76 3.45
C HIS A 72 8.92 -13.30 3.10
N GLU A 73 7.70 -13.02 2.67
CA GLU A 73 7.27 -11.67 2.33
C GLU A 73 6.59 -10.99 3.52
N VAL A 74 6.87 -9.70 3.70
CA VAL A 74 6.09 -8.81 4.56
C VAL A 74 5.55 -7.66 3.70
N ILE A 75 4.24 -7.43 3.75
CA ILE A 75 3.60 -6.31 3.07
C ILE A 75 3.72 -5.06 3.93
N LEU A 76 4.51 -4.10 3.44
CA LEU A 76 4.73 -2.81 4.09
C LEU A 76 3.56 -1.86 3.89
N SER A 77 2.92 -1.87 2.72
CA SER A 77 1.72 -1.07 2.46
C SER A 77 1.01 -1.54 1.20
N MET A 78 -0.24 -1.12 1.05
CA MET A 78 -0.99 -1.22 -0.20
C MET A 78 -1.28 0.19 -0.70
N MET A 79 -1.16 0.38 -2.02
CA MET A 79 -1.33 1.69 -2.66
C MET A 79 -2.31 1.56 -3.82
N GLY A 80 -3.06 2.63 -4.06
CA GLY A 80 -4.10 2.69 -5.08
C GLY A 80 -4.00 3.96 -5.94
N PRO A 81 -5.06 4.29 -6.69
CA PRO A 81 -5.10 5.48 -7.53
C PRO A 81 -4.71 6.74 -6.76
N HIS A 82 -3.90 7.60 -7.40
CA HIS A 82 -3.33 8.84 -6.87
C HIS A 82 -2.18 8.69 -5.88
N ASP A 83 -1.90 7.49 -5.36
CA ASP A 83 -0.66 7.24 -4.65
C ASP A 83 0.54 7.22 -5.62
N PHE A 84 1.72 7.44 -5.05
CA PHE A 84 3.00 7.35 -5.76
C PHE A 84 4.03 6.61 -4.91
N PHE A 85 5.04 6.05 -5.58
CA PHE A 85 6.18 5.37 -4.96
C PHE A 85 7.46 5.54 -5.76
N GLY A 86 8.59 5.27 -5.10
CA GLY A 86 9.92 5.37 -5.69
C GLY A 86 10.62 6.70 -5.43
N GLU A 87 10.01 7.58 -4.62
CA GLU A 87 10.54 8.90 -4.26
C GLU A 87 11.78 8.84 -3.36
N MET A 88 11.88 7.85 -2.46
CA MET A 88 12.96 7.78 -1.47
C MET A 88 14.35 7.80 -2.12
N GLY A 89 14.62 6.83 -3.00
CA GLY A 89 15.90 6.74 -3.72
C GLY A 89 16.15 7.87 -4.71
N LEU A 90 15.14 8.67 -5.06
CA LEU A 90 15.34 9.88 -5.86
C LEU A 90 15.76 11.09 -5.00
N LEU A 91 15.46 11.05 -3.71
CA LEU A 91 15.75 12.12 -2.75
C LEU A 91 17.10 11.92 -2.04
N ASP A 92 17.47 10.67 -1.76
CA ASP A 92 18.68 10.31 -0.99
C ASP A 92 19.74 9.54 -1.81
N ASP A 93 19.49 9.36 -3.10
CA ASP A 93 20.33 8.61 -4.04
C ASP A 93 20.61 7.16 -3.61
N GLN A 94 19.73 6.55 -2.80
CA GLN A 94 19.84 5.15 -2.40
C GLN A 94 19.12 4.19 -3.37
N PRO A 95 19.51 2.90 -3.37
CA PRO A 95 18.75 1.85 -4.04
C PRO A 95 17.29 1.75 -3.56
N ARG A 96 16.47 1.03 -4.32
CA ARG A 96 15.06 0.78 -3.96
C ARG A 96 14.98 0.11 -2.58
N SER A 97 14.28 0.75 -1.65
CA SER A 97 14.10 0.25 -0.27
C SER A 97 13.17 -0.95 -0.15
N ALA A 98 12.29 -1.17 -1.14
CA ALA A 98 11.31 -2.24 -1.17
C ALA A 98 10.92 -2.59 -2.61
N SER A 99 10.33 -3.78 -2.76
CA SER A 99 9.73 -4.25 -4.00
C SER A 99 8.29 -3.77 -4.12
N VAL A 100 7.80 -3.57 -5.35
CA VAL A 100 6.39 -3.20 -5.61
C VAL A 100 5.79 -4.12 -6.66
N GLU A 101 4.69 -4.77 -6.32
CA GLU A 101 4.01 -5.75 -7.18
C GLU A 101 2.53 -5.36 -7.37
N THR A 102 2.01 -5.51 -8.59
CA THR A 102 0.61 -5.24 -8.90
C THR A 102 -0.33 -6.33 -8.37
N LEU A 103 -1.41 -5.92 -7.70
CA LEU A 103 -2.47 -6.83 -7.20
C LEU A 103 -3.57 -7.06 -8.24
N GLU A 104 -3.67 -6.16 -9.22
CA GLU A 104 -4.61 -6.17 -10.34
C GLU A 104 -3.98 -5.42 -11.53
N PRO A 105 -4.57 -5.43 -12.74
CA PRO A 105 -4.06 -4.63 -13.85
C PRO A 105 -3.94 -3.16 -13.45
N CYS A 106 -2.78 -2.56 -13.69
CA CYS A 106 -2.48 -1.18 -13.30
C CYS A 106 -2.12 -0.32 -14.52
N GLU A 107 -2.59 0.93 -14.48
CA GLU A 107 -2.05 2.01 -15.31
C GLU A 107 -1.29 2.99 -14.43
N MET A 108 -0.10 3.40 -14.89
CA MET A 108 0.79 4.27 -14.13
C MET A 108 1.45 5.31 -15.02
N LEU A 109 1.84 6.43 -14.41
CA LEU A 109 2.83 7.34 -14.98
C LEU A 109 4.20 7.05 -14.37
N ARG A 110 5.20 6.83 -15.22
CA ARG A 110 6.62 6.77 -14.83
C ARG A 110 7.26 8.13 -15.11
N LEU A 111 7.63 8.84 -14.06
CA LEU A 111 8.38 10.10 -14.12
C LEU A 111 9.86 9.79 -13.91
N SER A 112 10.70 10.08 -14.90
CA SER A 112 12.16 9.87 -14.78
C SER A 112 12.78 10.70 -13.66
N LYS A 113 13.94 10.29 -13.15
CA LYS A 113 14.73 11.05 -12.16
C LYS A 113 14.98 12.50 -12.60
N ALA A 114 15.34 12.71 -13.88
CA ALA A 114 15.52 14.06 -14.43
C ALA A 114 14.23 14.89 -14.34
N GLY A 115 13.10 14.31 -14.71
CA GLY A 115 11.79 14.97 -14.58
C GLY A 115 11.41 15.27 -13.12
N PHE A 116 11.70 14.34 -12.20
CA PHE A 116 11.48 14.54 -10.77
C PHE A 116 12.27 15.74 -10.23
N VAL A 117 13.56 15.83 -10.57
CA VAL A 117 14.40 16.97 -10.18
C VAL A 117 13.87 18.27 -10.77
N THR A 118 13.46 18.28 -12.05
CA THR A 118 12.83 19.45 -12.68
C THR A 118 11.54 19.86 -11.97
N CYS A 119 10.70 18.89 -11.58
CA CYS A 119 9.48 19.15 -10.81
C CYS A 119 9.78 19.77 -9.43
N MET A 120 10.87 19.36 -8.78
CA MET A 120 11.22 19.78 -7.42
C MET A 120 11.78 21.20 -7.34
N LYS A 121 12.57 21.63 -8.34
CA LYS A 121 13.34 22.89 -8.28
C LYS A 121 12.51 24.14 -7.99
N ASP A 122 11.30 24.23 -8.54
CA ASP A 122 10.46 25.43 -8.46
C ASP A 122 9.03 25.14 -7.99
N ASN A 123 8.80 24.03 -7.28
CA ASN A 123 7.46 23.65 -6.82
C ASN A 123 7.41 23.21 -5.35
N PHE A 124 7.24 24.20 -4.47
CA PHE A 124 7.10 23.98 -3.03
C PHE A 124 5.91 23.07 -2.68
N ASP A 125 4.79 23.19 -3.38
CA ASP A 125 3.62 22.36 -3.11
C ASP A 125 3.88 20.89 -3.38
N LEU A 126 4.59 20.57 -4.47
CA LEU A 126 5.01 19.20 -4.78
C LEU A 126 5.98 18.66 -3.73
N ALA A 127 6.98 19.45 -3.33
CA ALA A 127 7.90 19.07 -2.25
C ALA A 127 7.13 18.77 -0.95
N MET A 128 6.19 19.64 -0.57
CA MET A 128 5.35 19.44 0.61
C MET A 128 4.42 18.23 0.51
N ARG A 129 3.93 17.88 -0.69
CA ARG A 129 3.15 16.65 -0.91
C ARG A 129 4.02 15.40 -0.68
N ILE A 130 5.25 15.40 -1.18
CA ILE A 130 6.21 14.33 -0.96
C ILE A 130 6.56 14.20 0.52
N ILE A 131 6.92 15.30 1.18
CA ILE A 131 7.25 15.32 2.61
C ILE A 131 6.07 14.79 3.44
N ARG A 132 4.84 15.25 3.16
CA ARG A 132 3.64 14.74 3.84
C ARG A 132 3.43 13.23 3.64
N ASN A 133 3.73 12.70 2.44
CA ASN A 133 3.66 11.26 2.18
C ASN A 133 4.72 10.50 2.99
N LEU A 134 5.97 10.98 3.03
CA LEU A 134 7.04 10.38 3.83
C LEU A 134 6.71 10.40 5.33
N VAL A 135 6.18 11.52 5.85
CA VAL A 135 5.73 11.61 7.25
C VAL A 135 4.61 10.63 7.55
N LYS A 136 3.64 10.47 6.64
CA LYS A 136 2.58 9.46 6.78
C LYS A 136 3.19 8.06 6.85
N ARG A 137 4.07 7.71 5.92
CA ARG A 137 4.74 6.40 5.89
C ARG A 137 5.57 6.14 7.15
N LEU A 138 6.28 7.14 7.67
CA LEU A 138 7.04 7.01 8.92
C LEU A 138 6.11 6.71 10.10
N ARG A 139 5.02 7.47 10.25
CA ARG A 139 4.01 7.21 11.30
C ARG A 139 3.37 5.83 11.15
N ASP A 140 3.15 5.37 9.92
CA ASP A 140 2.58 4.04 9.64
C ASP A 140 3.59 2.94 10.00
N ALA A 141 4.88 3.15 9.75
CA ALA A 141 5.97 2.27 10.16
C ALA A 141 6.09 2.21 11.69
N ASP A 142 6.04 3.34 12.39
CA ASP A 142 6.08 3.39 13.86
C ASP A 142 4.94 2.56 14.49
N ARG A 143 3.71 2.69 13.96
CA ARG A 143 2.56 1.88 14.41
C ARG A 143 2.75 0.40 14.13
N LYS A 144 3.41 0.03 13.03
CA LYS A 144 3.76 -1.37 12.76
C LYS A 144 4.82 -1.90 13.72
N ILE A 145 5.83 -1.10 14.04
CA ILE A 145 6.86 -1.47 15.02
C ILE A 145 6.22 -1.69 16.39
N GLU A 146 5.37 -0.76 16.85
CA GLU A 146 4.61 -0.89 18.10
C GLU A 146 3.77 -2.18 18.10
N SER A 147 3.04 -2.43 17.02
CA SER A 147 2.20 -3.61 16.86
C SER A 147 3.02 -4.91 16.93
N LEU A 148 4.20 -4.96 16.31
CA LEU A 148 5.08 -6.13 16.34
C LEU A 148 5.72 -6.35 17.73
N ALA A 149 6.04 -5.28 18.45
CA ALA A 149 6.72 -5.35 19.75
C ALA A 149 5.75 -5.65 20.92
N LEU A 150 4.53 -5.12 20.85
CA LEU A 150 3.61 -5.07 21.99
C LEU A 150 2.36 -5.94 21.82
N ILE A 151 2.05 -6.38 20.60
CA ILE A 151 0.81 -7.11 20.29
C ILE A 151 1.14 -8.48 19.74
N ASP A 152 0.48 -9.50 20.30
CA ASP A 152 0.64 -10.86 19.82
C ASP A 152 -0.03 -11.06 18.44
N VAL A 153 0.18 -12.23 17.83
CA VAL A 153 -0.43 -12.52 16.51
C VAL A 153 -1.95 -12.42 16.58
N TYR A 154 -2.56 -12.80 17.71
CA TYR A 154 -4.00 -12.74 17.90
C TYR A 154 -4.51 -11.30 17.78
N GLY A 155 -3.96 -10.39 18.60
CA GLY A 155 -4.35 -8.99 18.58
C GLY A 155 -4.09 -8.34 17.23
N ARG A 156 -3.00 -8.72 16.53
CA ARG A 156 -2.69 -8.22 15.19
C ARG A 156 -3.72 -8.65 14.13
N VAL A 157 -4.18 -9.90 14.16
CA VAL A 157 -5.28 -10.35 13.27
C VAL A 157 -6.56 -9.60 13.60
N ALA A 158 -6.91 -9.48 14.88
CA ALA A 158 -8.12 -8.76 15.29
C ALA A 158 -8.10 -7.30 14.84
N ARG A 159 -6.97 -6.61 15.03
CA ARG A 159 -6.76 -5.23 14.58
C ARG A 159 -6.91 -5.10 13.07
N LEU A 160 -6.25 -5.95 12.30
CA LEU A 160 -6.37 -5.91 10.83
C LEU A 160 -7.82 -6.06 10.38
N LEU A 161 -8.56 -7.03 10.95
CA LEU A 161 -9.96 -7.24 10.58
C LEU A 161 -10.85 -6.05 10.96
N LEU A 162 -10.58 -5.38 12.08
CA LEU A 162 -11.26 -4.15 12.48
C LEU A 162 -10.96 -3.00 11.51
N ASP A 163 -9.70 -2.82 11.13
CA ASP A 163 -9.26 -1.75 10.23
C ASP A 163 -9.84 -1.92 8.81
N MET A 164 -10.05 -3.17 8.38
CA MET A 164 -10.62 -3.51 7.07
C MET A 164 -12.15 -3.57 7.05
N ALA A 165 -12.82 -3.54 8.20
CA ALA A 165 -14.26 -3.68 8.28
C ALA A 165 -14.98 -2.36 7.98
N GLU A 166 -15.96 -2.43 7.10
CA GLU A 166 -16.88 -1.33 6.80
C GLU A 166 -18.26 -1.66 7.33
N GLU A 167 -19.03 -0.63 7.71
CA GLU A 167 -20.42 -0.81 8.12
C GLU A 167 -21.33 -0.91 6.90
N ILE A 168 -22.05 -2.03 6.79
CA ILE A 168 -22.94 -2.35 5.67
C ILE A 168 -24.20 -2.98 6.26
N ASP A 169 -25.36 -2.37 6.01
CA ASP A 169 -26.67 -2.82 6.51
C ASP A 169 -26.65 -3.07 8.03
N GLY A 170 -26.00 -2.18 8.79
CA GLY A 170 -25.86 -2.26 10.25
C GLY A 170 -24.93 -3.38 10.74
N LYS A 171 -24.12 -3.99 9.85
CA LYS A 171 -23.13 -5.02 10.19
C LYS A 171 -21.74 -4.58 9.79
N TRP A 172 -20.76 -4.93 10.60
CA TRP A 172 -19.35 -4.69 10.30
C TRP A 172 -18.79 -5.84 9.46
N VAL A 173 -18.34 -5.53 8.26
CA VAL A 173 -18.05 -6.52 7.23
C VAL A 173 -16.75 -6.18 6.51
N VAL A 174 -15.86 -7.16 6.42
CA VAL A 174 -14.74 -7.16 5.47
C VAL A 174 -15.23 -7.80 4.17
N GLN A 175 -15.63 -7.02 3.16
CA GLN A 175 -16.24 -7.52 1.91
C GLN A 175 -15.28 -8.31 1.00
N HIS A 176 -13.99 -8.01 1.10
CA HIS A 176 -12.93 -8.60 0.27
C HIS A 176 -11.83 -9.17 1.17
N ALA A 177 -12.21 -10.04 2.09
CA ALA A 177 -11.30 -10.67 3.05
C ALA A 177 -10.09 -11.28 2.31
N PRO A 178 -8.86 -10.86 2.64
CA PRO A 178 -7.68 -11.43 2.01
C PRO A 178 -7.54 -12.91 2.37
N PRO A 179 -6.94 -13.73 1.50
CA PRO A 179 -6.53 -15.07 1.86
C PRO A 179 -5.64 -15.06 3.11
N LYS A 180 -5.66 -16.14 3.89
CA LYS A 180 -4.89 -16.24 5.14
C LYS A 180 -3.38 -15.99 4.96
N GLN A 181 -2.83 -16.38 3.81
CA GLN A 181 -1.44 -16.09 3.47
C GLN A 181 -1.17 -14.60 3.32
N GLU A 182 -2.12 -13.85 2.76
CA GLU A 182 -1.98 -12.40 2.57
C GLU A 182 -2.16 -11.66 3.91
N ILE A 183 -3.10 -12.10 4.76
CA ILE A 183 -3.20 -11.62 6.15
C ILE A 183 -1.88 -11.84 6.89
N ALA A 184 -1.29 -13.03 6.78
CA ALA A 184 0.00 -13.37 7.36
C ALA A 184 1.12 -12.41 6.92
N ARG A 185 1.19 -12.11 5.61
CA ARG A 185 2.15 -11.13 5.04
C ARG A 185 1.88 -9.70 5.50
N MET A 186 0.60 -9.30 5.66
CA MET A 186 0.23 -7.96 6.14
C MET A 186 0.62 -7.72 7.59
N ILE A 187 0.45 -8.73 8.45
CA ILE A 187 0.74 -8.57 9.88
C ILE A 187 2.17 -8.95 10.23
N GLY A 188 2.88 -9.73 9.41
CA GLY A 188 4.21 -10.28 9.73
C GLY A 188 4.11 -11.50 10.65
N ALA A 189 3.36 -12.52 10.23
CA ALA A 189 3.18 -13.78 10.95
C ALA A 189 3.16 -14.95 9.96
N SER A 190 3.19 -16.20 10.46
CA SER A 190 3.00 -17.38 9.61
C SER A 190 1.52 -17.60 9.27
N ARG A 191 1.26 -18.25 8.13
CA ARG A 191 -0.09 -18.61 7.68
C ARG A 191 -0.78 -19.55 8.67
N GLU A 192 -0.03 -20.44 9.31
CA GLU A 192 -0.52 -21.41 10.29
C GLU A 192 -1.00 -20.71 11.55
N MET A 193 -0.26 -19.70 12.03
CA MET A 193 -0.68 -18.89 13.18
C MET A 193 -1.95 -18.10 12.86
N VAL A 194 -2.02 -17.43 11.70
CA VAL A 194 -3.23 -16.73 11.26
C VAL A 194 -4.41 -17.69 11.16
N SER A 195 -4.20 -18.89 10.60
CA SER A 195 -5.26 -19.89 10.47
C SER A 195 -5.81 -20.34 11.82
N ARG A 196 -4.93 -20.51 12.82
CA ARG A 196 -5.32 -20.84 14.20
C ARG A 196 -6.13 -19.71 14.83
N VAL A 197 -5.65 -18.47 14.73
CA VAL A 197 -6.35 -17.30 15.29
C VAL A 197 -7.74 -17.11 14.67
N VAL A 198 -7.84 -17.16 13.34
CA VAL A 198 -9.14 -17.01 12.65
C VAL A 198 -10.12 -18.10 13.08
N LYS A 199 -9.65 -19.34 13.25
CA LYS A 199 -10.48 -20.45 13.75
C LYS A 199 -10.97 -20.18 15.18
N ASP A 200 -10.09 -19.77 16.09
CA ASP A 200 -10.47 -19.45 17.47
C ASP A 200 -11.45 -18.26 17.55
N LEU A 201 -11.25 -17.22 16.74
CA LEU A 201 -12.19 -16.09 16.62
C LEU A 201 -13.59 -16.56 16.18
N GLN A 202 -13.68 -17.56 15.30
CA GLN A 202 -14.95 -18.14 14.87
C GLN A 202 -15.59 -19.01 15.97
N GLU A 203 -14.80 -19.86 16.62
CA GLU A 203 -15.26 -20.74 17.71
C GLU A 203 -15.79 -19.95 18.91
N LYS A 204 -15.19 -18.79 19.19
CA LYS A 204 -15.65 -17.85 20.23
C LYS A 204 -16.81 -16.95 19.78
N GLY A 205 -17.31 -17.12 18.55
CA GLY A 205 -18.42 -16.33 18.02
C GLY A 205 -18.10 -14.85 17.81
N LEU A 206 -16.82 -14.47 17.73
CA LEU A 206 -16.39 -13.08 17.54
C LEU A 206 -16.49 -12.64 16.08
N ILE A 207 -16.27 -13.59 15.16
CA ILE A 207 -16.41 -13.37 13.72
C ILE A 207 -17.19 -14.51 13.07
N ARG A 208 -17.77 -14.23 11.91
CA ARG A 208 -18.25 -15.24 10.97
C ARG A 208 -17.47 -15.10 9.67
N ALA A 209 -16.67 -16.11 9.34
CA ALA A 209 -15.95 -16.15 8.08
C ALA A 209 -16.77 -16.90 7.01
N GLU A 210 -16.96 -16.24 5.88
CA GLU A 210 -17.51 -16.75 4.63
C GLU A 210 -16.42 -16.63 3.54
N ARG A 211 -16.63 -17.18 2.33
CA ARG A 211 -15.57 -17.32 1.30
C ARG A 211 -14.62 -16.13 1.14
N ARG A 212 -15.15 -14.94 0.84
CA ARG A 212 -14.38 -13.69 0.70
C ARG A 212 -14.90 -12.59 1.63
N ARG A 213 -15.71 -12.96 2.61
CA ARG A 213 -16.40 -12.03 3.49
C ARG A 213 -16.17 -12.44 4.94
N ILE A 214 -15.80 -11.50 5.80
CA ILE A 214 -15.75 -11.74 7.25
C ILE A 214 -16.69 -10.75 7.92
N VAL A 215 -17.68 -11.25 8.66
CA VAL A 215 -18.60 -10.44 9.44
C VAL A 215 -18.09 -10.40 10.88
N LEU A 216 -17.91 -9.20 11.44
CA LEU A 216 -17.58 -9.03 12.85
C LEU A 216 -18.88 -9.10 13.65
N LEU A 217 -18.98 -10.11 14.51
CA LEU A 217 -20.16 -10.36 15.35
C LEU A 217 -20.07 -9.60 16.67
N ASP A 218 -18.86 -9.46 17.23
CA ASP A 218 -18.60 -8.72 18.46
C ASP A 218 -17.38 -7.79 18.29
N ARG A 219 -17.66 -6.56 17.85
CA ARG A 219 -16.64 -5.53 17.62
C ARG A 219 -15.97 -5.07 18.92
N GLN A 220 -16.68 -5.10 20.04
CA GLN A 220 -16.15 -4.64 21.32
C GLN A 220 -15.08 -5.58 21.84
N SER A 221 -15.37 -6.89 21.89
CA SER A 221 -14.39 -7.92 22.26
C SER A 221 -13.20 -7.97 21.31
N MET A 222 -13.43 -7.79 20.00
CA MET A 222 -12.37 -7.66 19.00
C MET A 222 -11.46 -6.46 19.32
N THR A 223 -12.04 -5.30 19.69
CA THR A 223 -11.29 -4.08 20.01
C THR A 223 -10.41 -4.28 21.25
N THR A 224 -10.95 -4.85 22.32
CA THR A 224 -10.18 -5.16 23.54
C THR A 224 -9.01 -6.10 23.24
N ARG A 225 -9.20 -7.09 22.37
CA ARG A 225 -8.13 -8.03 21.98
C ARG A 225 -7.09 -7.39 21.07
N SER A 226 -7.49 -6.42 20.26
CA SER A 226 -6.58 -5.70 19.36
C SER A 226 -5.52 -4.85 20.07
N THR A 227 -5.65 -4.66 21.39
CA THR A 227 -4.72 -3.87 22.22
C THR A 227 -4.01 -4.70 23.30
N THR A 228 -4.33 -6.00 23.41
CA THR A 228 -3.83 -6.84 24.49
C THR A 228 -2.66 -7.68 23.99
N ARG A 229 -1.61 -7.80 24.81
CA ARG A 229 -0.58 -8.82 24.62
C ARG A 229 -1.22 -10.16 25.00
N GLY A 230 -1.59 -10.98 24.02
CA GLY A 230 -2.18 -12.28 24.31
C GLY A 230 -1.31 -13.05 25.30
N ALA A 231 -1.92 -13.52 26.39
CA ALA A 231 -1.31 -14.51 27.27
C ALA A 231 -1.05 -15.75 26.41
N VAL A 232 0.22 -15.97 26.08
CA VAL A 232 0.65 -17.21 25.45
C VAL A 232 0.41 -18.31 26.49
N ALA A 233 -0.64 -19.09 26.28
CA ALA A 233 -0.81 -20.41 26.90
C ALA A 233 -0.11 -21.45 26.02
#